data_AF-A0A7W9CLC8-F1
#
_entry.id   AF-A0A7W9CLC8-F1
#
_cell.length_a   1.000
_cell.length_b   1.000
_cell.length_c   1.000
_cell.angle_alpha   90.00
_cell.angle_beta   90.00
_cell.angle_gamma   90.00
#
_symmetry.space_group_name_H-M   'P 1'
#
loop_
_entity.id
_entity.type
_entity.pdbx_description
1 polymer ?
#
loop_
_entity_poly.entity_id
_entity_poly.type
_entity_poly.pdbx_seq_one_letter_code
_entity_poly.pdbx_strand_id
1 'polypeptide(L)'
;MAKLMGTPKSEVRASTARAREAALNESVPLAHAADIARRILGELPGCGHGHAVASAILTAAAPQRMAVYDRRARTGLSILINGRIPRWYTYTTYMETIDSLREQVALEWTNRDVDLALYTLGGQ
;
A
#
# COMPACT_ATOMS: atom_id res chain seq x y z
N MET A 1 12.24 16.77 -1.83
CA MET A 1 12.77 16.34 -0.51
C MET A 1 13.00 17.50 0.46
N ALA A 2 13.48 18.67 0.04
CA ALA A 2 13.74 19.81 0.94
C ALA A 2 12.55 20.22 1.84
N LYS A 3 11.30 20.15 1.34
CA LYS A 3 10.11 20.49 2.13
C LYS A 3 9.81 19.52 3.28
N LEU A 4 10.06 18.22 3.10
CA LEU A 4 9.85 17.23 4.18
C LEU A 4 10.88 17.42 5.30
N MET A 5 12.12 17.71 4.94
CA MET A 5 13.19 18.00 5.91
C MET A 5 12.93 19.29 6.72
N GLY A 6 12.06 20.17 6.21
CA GLY A 6 11.58 21.35 6.93
C GLY A 6 10.30 21.13 7.74
N THR A 7 9.62 19.99 7.59
CA THR A 7 8.42 19.67 8.37
C THR A 7 8.82 19.34 9.82
N PRO A 8 8.16 19.92 10.84
CA PRO A 8 8.41 19.58 12.22
C PRO A 8 8.33 18.07 12.47
N LYS A 9 9.33 17.50 13.16
CA LYS A 9 9.36 16.07 13.48
C LYS A 9 8.09 15.61 14.22
N SER A 10 7.51 16.47 15.06
CA SER A 10 6.25 16.21 15.77
C SER A 10 5.08 16.01 14.80
N GLU A 11 4.99 16.81 13.74
CA GLU A 11 3.94 16.72 12.72
C GLU A 11 4.09 15.43 11.90
N VAL A 12 5.33 15.10 11.49
CA VAL A 12 5.62 13.84 10.78
C VAL A 12 5.23 12.63 11.64
N ARG A 13 5.61 12.65 12.94
CA ARG A 13 5.24 11.59 13.89
C ARG A 13 3.73 11.49 14.09
N ALA A 14 3.04 12.61 14.25
CA ALA A 14 1.59 12.63 14.43
C ALA A 14 0.85 12.09 13.20
N SER A 15 1.25 12.49 11.99
CA SER A 15 0.65 11.99 10.75
C SER A 15 0.92 10.49 10.55
N THR A 16 2.17 10.04 10.73
CA THR A 16 2.52 8.62 10.60
C THR A 16 1.86 7.74 11.67
N ALA A 17 1.68 8.23 12.89
CA ALA A 17 0.93 7.53 13.94
C ALA A 17 -0.54 7.35 13.57
N ARG A 18 -1.23 8.42 13.15
CA ARG A 18 -2.63 8.35 12.69
C ARG A 18 -2.79 7.42 11.49
N ALA A 19 -1.86 7.48 10.53
CA ALA A 19 -1.88 6.59 9.38
C ALA A 19 -1.69 5.12 9.78
N ARG A 20 -0.80 4.84 10.74
CA ARG A 20 -0.61 3.50 11.29
C ARG A 20 -1.87 2.99 11.98
N GLU A 21 -2.50 3.81 12.82
CA GLU A 21 -3.75 3.45 13.48
C GLU A 21 -4.86 3.12 12.47
N ALA A 22 -5.02 3.95 11.45
CA ALA A 22 -5.97 3.69 10.37
C ALA A 22 -5.64 2.38 9.63
N ALA A 23 -4.37 2.12 9.34
CA ALA A 23 -3.95 0.91 8.64
C ALA A 23 -4.20 -0.37 9.45
N LEU A 24 -4.06 -0.31 10.77
CA LEU A 24 -4.30 -1.44 11.68
C LEU A 24 -5.76 -1.58 12.08
N ASN A 25 -6.66 -0.69 11.64
CA ASN A 25 -8.05 -0.75 12.03
C ASN A 25 -8.76 -1.93 11.34
N GLU A 26 -9.03 -2.97 12.12
CA GLU A 26 -9.69 -4.20 11.66
C GLU A 26 -11.21 -4.11 11.68
N SER A 27 -11.77 -3.07 12.30
CA SER A 27 -13.22 -2.84 12.33
C SER A 27 -13.79 -2.32 11.01
N VAL A 28 -12.93 -2.04 10.02
CA VAL A 28 -13.32 -1.61 8.67
C VAL A 28 -12.69 -2.51 7.61
N PRO A 29 -13.29 -2.61 6.40
CA PRO A 29 -12.69 -3.35 5.28
C PRO A 29 -11.27 -2.89 4.97
N LEU A 30 -10.40 -3.82 4.58
CA LEU A 30 -8.98 -3.56 4.35
C LEU A 30 -8.74 -2.37 3.41
N ALA A 31 -9.43 -2.33 2.27
CA ALA A 31 -9.28 -1.29 1.28
C ALA A 31 -9.66 0.09 1.82
N HIS A 32 -10.69 0.13 2.67
CA HIS A 32 -11.12 1.37 3.33
C HIS A 32 -10.07 1.85 4.34
N ALA A 33 -9.53 0.95 5.17
CA ALA A 33 -8.39 1.25 6.05
C ALA A 33 -7.19 1.80 5.26
N ALA A 34 -6.87 1.16 4.13
CA ALA A 34 -5.77 1.57 3.26
C ALA A 34 -5.99 2.96 2.62
N ASP A 35 -7.21 3.27 2.15
CA ASP A 35 -7.53 4.59 1.60
C ASP A 35 -7.37 5.69 2.64
N ILE A 36 -7.95 5.51 3.84
CA ILE A 36 -7.82 6.48 4.95
C ILE A 36 -6.35 6.68 5.30
N ALA A 37 -5.61 5.60 5.54
CA ALA A 37 -4.22 5.66 5.94
C ALA A 37 -3.35 6.35 4.87
N ARG A 38 -3.60 6.06 3.59
CA ARG A 38 -2.91 6.70 2.46
C ARG A 38 -3.25 8.18 2.36
N ARG A 39 -4.50 8.58 2.59
CA ARG A 39 -4.91 10.00 2.56
C ARG A 39 -4.22 10.80 3.67
N ILE A 40 -4.12 10.24 4.87
CA ILE A 40 -3.40 10.86 6.00
C ILE A 40 -1.92 11.07 5.63
N LEU A 41 -1.25 10.05 5.08
CA LEU A 41 0.14 10.22 4.64
C LEU A 41 0.27 11.20 3.48
N GLY A 42 -0.74 11.32 2.61
CA GLY A 42 -0.77 12.25 1.49
C GLY A 42 -0.63 13.72 1.89
N GLU A 43 -0.93 14.06 3.15
CA GLU A 43 -0.72 15.39 3.75
C GLU A 43 0.78 15.72 3.90
N LEU A 44 1.65 14.69 4.02
CA LEU A 44 3.08 14.90 4.19
C LEU A 44 3.78 15.21 2.85
N PRO A 45 4.71 16.18 2.82
CA PRO A 45 5.50 16.47 1.63
C PRO A 45 6.25 15.22 1.13
N GLY A 46 6.05 14.88 -0.15
CA GLY A 46 6.68 13.70 -0.77
C GLY A 46 5.85 12.41 -0.69
N CYS A 47 4.74 12.41 0.03
CA CYS A 47 3.81 11.27 0.10
C CYS A 47 2.52 11.48 -0.72
N GLY A 48 2.22 12.71 -1.15
CA GLY A 48 1.03 13.02 -1.95
C GLY A 48 1.08 12.60 -3.42
N HIS A 49 2.27 12.39 -4.00
CA HIS A 49 2.44 12.06 -5.42
C HIS A 49 2.77 10.58 -5.61
N GLY A 50 1.98 9.90 -6.43
CA GLY A 50 2.10 8.46 -6.65
C GLY A 50 1.67 7.64 -5.42
N HIS A 51 1.93 6.33 -5.47
CA HIS A 51 1.51 5.38 -4.44
C HIS A 51 2.68 4.70 -3.71
N ALA A 52 3.84 4.58 -4.35
CA ALA A 52 4.94 3.76 -3.86
C ALA A 52 5.45 4.18 -2.46
N VAL A 53 5.72 5.47 -2.24
CA VAL A 53 6.27 5.95 -0.94
C VAL A 53 5.26 5.77 0.18
N ALA A 54 4.02 6.25 0.01
CA ALA A 54 2.99 6.12 1.03
C ALA A 54 2.69 4.65 1.35
N SER A 55 2.52 3.80 0.33
CA SER A 55 2.25 2.37 0.54
C SER A 55 3.43 1.63 1.19
N ALA A 56 4.68 2.00 0.89
CA ALA A 56 5.86 1.48 1.59
C ALA A 56 5.88 1.84 3.08
N ILE A 57 5.56 3.09 3.43
CA ILE A 57 5.45 3.52 4.83
C ILE A 57 4.33 2.75 5.55
N LEU A 58 3.17 2.60 4.93
CA LEU A 58 2.05 1.83 5.50
C LEU A 58 2.40 0.36 5.70
N THR A 59 3.10 -0.23 4.73
CA THR A 59 3.59 -1.61 4.83
C THR A 59 4.59 -1.76 5.97
N ALA A 60 5.53 -0.84 6.14
CA ALA A 60 6.44 -0.87 7.28
C ALA A 60 5.70 -0.73 8.62
N ALA A 61 4.60 0.01 8.67
CA ALA A 61 3.80 0.22 9.87
C ALA A 61 2.84 -0.93 10.22
N ALA A 62 2.36 -1.66 9.22
CA ALA A 62 1.39 -2.76 9.32
C ALA A 62 1.71 -3.90 8.33
N PRO A 63 2.85 -4.60 8.52
CA PRO A 63 3.42 -5.48 7.50
C PRO A 63 2.59 -6.71 7.16
N GLN A 64 1.68 -7.14 8.04
CA GLN A 64 0.83 -8.30 7.78
C GLN A 64 -0.47 -7.94 7.03
N ARG A 65 -0.81 -6.64 7.01
CA ARG A 65 -2.12 -6.16 6.54
C ARG A 65 -1.98 -5.30 5.28
N MET A 66 -0.90 -4.55 5.15
CA MET A 66 -0.65 -3.61 4.04
C MET A 66 0.35 -4.16 3.02
N ALA A 67 0.27 -3.63 1.80
CA ALA A 67 1.14 -3.96 0.69
C ALA A 67 1.72 -2.72 0.01
N VAL A 68 2.80 -2.89 -0.77
CA VAL A 68 3.49 -1.84 -1.49
C VAL A 68 3.03 -1.79 -2.93
N TYR A 69 2.39 -0.69 -3.32
CA TYR A 69 1.94 -0.50 -4.69
C TYR A 69 2.98 0.27 -5.51
N ASP A 70 3.93 -0.48 -6.08
CA ASP A 70 4.92 0.02 -7.01
C ASP A 70 4.70 -0.47 -8.45
N ARG A 71 5.62 -0.10 -9.34
CA ARG A 71 5.54 -0.49 -10.76
C ARG A 71 5.72 -1.99 -10.98
N ARG A 72 6.57 -2.64 -10.19
CA ARG A 72 6.87 -4.08 -10.34
C ARG A 72 5.69 -4.91 -9.86
N ALA A 73 5.13 -4.59 -8.71
CA ALA A 73 3.94 -5.26 -8.19
C ALA A 73 2.76 -5.11 -9.16
N ARG A 74 2.59 -3.92 -9.76
CA ARG A 74 1.62 -3.68 -10.84
C ARG A 74 1.90 -4.53 -12.09
N THR A 75 3.16 -4.64 -12.52
CA THR A 75 3.56 -5.50 -13.64
C THR A 75 3.29 -6.97 -13.35
N GLY A 76 3.65 -7.45 -12.16
CA GLY A 76 3.35 -8.83 -11.73
C GLY A 76 1.86 -9.12 -11.76
N LEU A 77 1.03 -8.20 -11.27
CA LEU A 77 -0.43 -8.36 -11.35
C LEU A 77 -0.92 -8.42 -12.80
N SER A 78 -0.35 -7.60 -13.69
CA SER A 78 -0.69 -7.62 -15.13
C SER A 78 -0.35 -8.97 -15.78
N ILE A 79 0.77 -9.59 -15.38
CA ILE A 79 1.19 -10.91 -15.85
C ILE A 79 0.24 -11.97 -15.31
N LEU A 80 -0.07 -11.95 -14.00
CA LEU A 80 -0.94 -12.92 -13.35
C LEU A 80 -2.33 -12.97 -13.99
N ILE A 81 -2.93 -11.81 -14.28
CA ILE A 81 -4.27 -11.74 -14.90
C ILE A 81 -4.23 -11.86 -16.43
N ASN A 82 -3.04 -12.05 -17.02
CA ASN A 82 -2.82 -12.03 -18.48
C ASN A 82 -3.49 -10.82 -19.16
N GLY A 83 -3.27 -9.62 -18.63
CA GLY A 83 -4.03 -8.44 -19.02
C GLY A 83 -3.42 -7.12 -18.59
N ARG A 84 -4.03 -6.02 -19.02
CA ARG A 84 -3.52 -4.67 -18.72
C ARG A 84 -4.21 -4.07 -17.52
N ILE A 85 -3.43 -3.66 -16.53
CA ILE A 85 -3.95 -2.87 -15.40
C ILE A 85 -4.38 -1.48 -15.91
N PRO A 86 -5.62 -1.03 -15.66
CA PRO A 86 -6.09 0.28 -16.12
C PRO A 86 -5.34 1.46 -15.50
N ARG A 87 -5.35 2.62 -16.17
CA ARG A 87 -4.65 3.83 -15.69
C ARG A 87 -5.24 4.36 -14.37
N TRP A 88 -6.54 4.18 -14.16
CA TRP A 88 -7.26 4.59 -12.94
C TRP A 88 -7.08 3.61 -11.77
N TYR A 89 -6.30 2.55 -11.93
CA TYR A 89 -6.10 1.56 -10.89
C TYR A 89 -5.27 2.15 -9.73
N THR A 90 -5.92 2.31 -8.59
CA THR A 90 -5.39 3.01 -7.41
C THR A 90 -4.78 2.04 -6.41
N TYR A 91 -4.15 2.58 -5.36
CA TYR A 91 -3.73 1.80 -4.20
C TYR A 91 -4.91 1.07 -3.53
N THR A 92 -6.07 1.71 -3.41
CA THR A 92 -7.27 1.12 -2.81
C THR A 92 -7.72 -0.13 -3.57
N THR A 93 -7.85 -0.03 -4.90
CA THR A 93 -8.19 -1.16 -5.78
C THR A 93 -7.13 -2.27 -5.73
N TYR A 94 -5.86 -1.88 -5.57
CA TYR A 94 -4.77 -2.83 -5.40
C TYR A 94 -4.91 -3.64 -4.10
N MET A 95 -5.24 -2.97 -2.98
CA MET A 95 -5.46 -3.63 -1.71
C MET A 95 -6.67 -4.58 -1.72
N GLU A 96 -7.77 -4.21 -2.38
CA GLU A 96 -8.92 -5.11 -2.59
C GLU A 96 -8.52 -6.37 -3.36
N THR A 97 -7.71 -6.19 -4.40
CA THR A 97 -7.26 -7.29 -5.26
C THR A 97 -6.29 -8.20 -4.51
N ILE A 98 -5.37 -7.65 -3.73
CA ILE A 98 -4.47 -8.45 -2.90
C ILE A 98 -5.25 -9.27 -1.89
N ASP A 99 -6.23 -8.69 -1.19
CA ASP A 99 -7.01 -9.42 -0.19
C ASP A 99 -7.78 -10.56 -0.85
N SER A 100 -8.39 -10.29 -2.00
CA SER A 100 -9.09 -11.30 -2.80
C SER A 100 -8.16 -12.41 -3.29
N LEU A 101 -6.92 -12.09 -3.65
CA LEU A 101 -5.91 -13.08 -4.05
C LEU A 101 -5.40 -13.88 -2.84
N ARG A 102 -5.24 -13.24 -1.68
CA ARG A 102 -4.87 -13.88 -0.41
C ARG A 102 -5.90 -14.92 0.00
N GLU A 103 -7.18 -14.64 -0.16
CA GLU A 103 -8.26 -15.60 0.12
C GLU A 103 -8.25 -16.82 -0.83
N GLN A 104 -7.63 -16.71 -2.00
CA GLN A 104 -7.57 -17.79 -3.00
C GLN A 104 -6.35 -18.70 -2.86
N VAL A 105 -5.32 -18.29 -2.10
CA VAL A 105 -4.15 -19.14 -1.86
C VAL A 105 -4.41 -20.07 -0.67
N ALA A 106 -4.16 -21.37 -0.85
CA ALA A 106 -4.31 -22.39 0.20
C ALA A 106 -3.17 -22.36 1.25
N LEU A 107 -2.48 -21.22 1.39
CA LEU A 107 -1.38 -20.99 2.31
C LEU A 107 -1.79 -19.89 3.28
N GLU A 108 -1.25 -19.92 4.49
CA GLU A 108 -1.40 -18.86 5.50
C GLU A 108 -0.58 -17.61 5.11
N TRP A 109 -0.89 -17.06 3.94
CA TRP A 109 -0.24 -15.88 3.40
C TRP A 109 -0.88 -14.61 3.92
N THR A 110 -0.03 -13.63 4.15
CA THR A 110 -0.44 -12.27 4.45
C THR A 110 -0.61 -11.48 3.16
N ASN A 111 -1.23 -10.31 3.25
CA ASN A 111 -1.32 -9.39 2.11
C ASN A 111 0.06 -9.01 1.56
N ARG A 112 1.06 -8.97 2.45
CA ARG A 112 2.45 -8.70 2.08
C ARG A 112 3.12 -9.87 1.36
N ASP A 113 2.76 -11.11 1.67
CA ASP A 113 3.30 -12.27 0.95
C ASP A 113 2.81 -12.30 -0.50
N VAL A 114 1.52 -12.04 -0.71
CA VAL A 114 0.93 -11.89 -2.06
C VAL A 114 1.62 -10.76 -2.82
N ASP A 115 1.79 -9.60 -2.18
CA ASP A 115 2.51 -8.45 -2.74
C ASP A 115 3.95 -8.79 -3.14
N LEU A 116 4.70 -9.46 -2.27
CA LEU A 116 6.06 -9.91 -2.57
C LEU A 116 6.11 -10.89 -3.74
N ALA A 117 5.14 -11.80 -3.84
CA ALA A 117 5.02 -12.69 -4.99
C ALA A 117 4.78 -11.91 -6.29
N LEU A 118 3.88 -10.92 -6.28
CA LEU A 118 3.64 -10.03 -7.42
C LEU A 118 4.87 -9.20 -7.78
N TYR A 119 5.55 -8.61 -6.80
CA TYR A 119 6.79 -7.87 -6.99
C TYR A 119 7.91 -8.72 -7.62
N THR A 120 7.98 -9.99 -7.22
CA THR A 120 8.94 -10.97 -7.74
C THR A 120 8.60 -11.34 -9.19
N LEU A 121 7.34 -11.65 -9.47
CA LEU A 121 6.83 -11.95 -10.81
C LEU A 121 7.01 -10.77 -11.78
N GLY A 122 6.86 -9.54 -11.28
CA GLY A 122 7.00 -8.32 -12.06
C GLY A 122 8.41 -8.01 -12.56
N GLY A 123 9.44 -8.74 -12.11
CA GLY A 123 10.80 -8.62 -12.62
C GLY A 123 11.46 -7.26 -12.37
N GLN A 124 12.50 -6.93 -13.16
CA GLN A 124 13.18 -5.63 -13.14
C GLN A 124 12.55 -4.65 -14.13
#